data_AF-A0A6A6QAW9-F1
#
_entry.id   AF-A0A6A6QAW9-F1
#
_cell.length_a   1.000
_cell.length_b   1.000
_cell.length_c   1.000
_cell.angle_alpha   90.00
_cell.angle_beta   90.00
_cell.angle_gamma   90.00
#
_symmetry.space_group_name_H-M   'P 1'
#
loop_
_entity.id
_entity.type
_entity.pdbx_description
1 polymer ?
#
loop_
_entity_poly.entity_id
_entity_poly.type
_entity_poly.pdbx_seq_one_letter_code
_entity_poly.pdbx_strand_id
1 'polypeptide(L)'
;MTDKLPHNLLALFAPRPALRYLNPIDHAPEARITNRLGGVGQFMDAFREYKDKDLFVDSGECWLQKKDRQKLEQKAKQKHLLEEGIKEYKPANDPNVRGDAFKTLFVARLNYEATEKDLESEFGRFGPIERIRIVKNPNEKKPKKKHTGYAFVVYEREKDMKGNNIYTLPSIR
;
A
#
# COMPACT_ATOMS: atom_id res chain seq x y z
N MET A 1 49.14 -3.12 27.89
CA MET A 1 48.97 -1.66 28.11
C MET A 1 49.74 -1.13 29.34
N THR A 2 50.29 -1.98 30.21
CA THR A 2 51.06 -1.59 31.43
C THR A 2 52.59 -1.68 31.28
N ASP A 3 53.07 -2.13 30.11
CA ASP A 3 54.47 -2.47 29.84
C ASP A 3 55.43 -1.26 29.84
N LYS A 4 54.91 -0.05 29.64
CA LYS A 4 55.71 1.20 29.60
C LYS A 4 55.71 1.98 30.93
N LEU A 5 55.20 1.40 32.01
CA LEU A 5 55.13 2.06 33.32
C LEU A 5 56.47 1.99 34.04
N PRO A 6 56.82 3.00 34.87
CA PRO A 6 58.02 2.96 35.70
C PRO A 6 57.95 1.78 36.68
N HIS A 7 59.12 1.26 37.07
CA HIS A 7 59.28 0.01 37.83
C HIS A 7 58.39 -0.07 39.09
N ASN A 8 58.26 1.04 39.83
CA ASN A 8 57.43 1.13 41.05
C ASN A 8 55.94 0.86 40.78
N LEU A 9 55.43 1.26 39.61
CA LEU A 9 54.05 0.99 39.20
C LEU A 9 53.93 -0.39 38.57
N LEU A 10 54.96 -0.87 37.86
CA LEU A 10 54.99 -2.21 37.27
C LEU A 10 54.92 -3.30 38.35
N ALA A 11 55.55 -3.09 39.51
CA ALA A 11 55.50 -4.00 40.66
C ALA A 11 54.07 -4.22 41.21
N LEU A 12 53.16 -3.24 41.08
CA LEU A 12 51.76 -3.38 41.49
C LEU A 12 50.97 -4.31 40.58
N PHE A 13 51.44 -4.53 39.35
CA PHE A 13 50.86 -5.43 38.37
C PHE A 13 51.55 -6.79 38.35
N ALA A 14 52.27 -7.16 39.43
CA ALA A 14 52.83 -8.49 39.56
C ALA A 14 51.71 -9.55 39.43
N PRO A 15 51.89 -10.57 38.57
CA PRO A 15 50.88 -11.59 38.39
C PRO A 15 50.71 -12.40 39.67
N ARG A 16 49.50 -12.96 39.85
CA ARG A 16 49.26 -13.94 40.92
C ARG A 16 50.12 -15.19 40.69
N PRO A 17 50.43 -15.95 41.75
CA PRO A 17 51.05 -17.26 41.58
C PRO A 17 50.19 -18.14 40.67
N ALA A 18 50.84 -19.10 39.98
CA ALA A 18 50.17 -20.01 39.07
C ALA A 18 49.03 -20.76 39.78
N LEU A 19 47.89 -20.91 39.10
CA LEU A 19 46.75 -21.63 39.63
C LEU A 19 47.09 -23.12 39.80
N ARG A 20 46.56 -23.74 40.87
CA ARG A 20 46.66 -25.18 41.07
C ARG A 20 45.83 -25.90 39.99
N TYR A 21 46.46 -26.81 39.27
CA TYR A 21 45.76 -27.68 38.34
C TYR A 21 44.81 -28.63 39.08
N LEU A 22 43.58 -28.74 38.57
CA LEU A 22 42.58 -29.73 38.97
C LEU A 22 42.09 -30.42 37.71
N ASN A 23 41.77 -31.70 37.83
CA ASN A 23 41.20 -32.45 36.72
C ASN A 23 39.84 -31.85 36.32
N PRO A 24 39.55 -31.68 35.00
CA PRO A 24 38.24 -31.23 34.54
C PRO A 24 37.11 -32.16 34.99
N ILE A 25 35.97 -31.57 35.38
CA ILE A 25 34.77 -32.31 35.79
C ILE A 25 34.00 -32.84 34.57
N ASP A 26 34.08 -32.12 33.46
CA ASP A 26 33.33 -32.41 32.26
C ASP A 26 34.05 -33.45 31.37
N HIS A 27 33.29 -34.02 30.44
CA HIS A 27 33.83 -34.87 29.39
C HIS A 27 34.71 -34.06 28.42
N ALA A 28 35.74 -34.73 27.91
CA ALA A 28 36.57 -34.17 26.85
C ALA A 28 35.70 -33.80 25.64
N PRO A 29 36.02 -32.70 24.91
CA PRO A 29 35.20 -32.22 23.79
C PRO A 29 34.85 -33.30 22.75
N GLU A 30 35.76 -34.24 22.51
CA GLU A 30 35.59 -35.36 21.56
C GLU A 30 34.51 -36.36 21.99
N ALA A 31 34.28 -36.51 23.30
CA ALA A 31 33.29 -37.42 23.86
C ALA A 31 31.93 -36.75 24.09
N ARG A 32 31.79 -35.45 23.81
CA ARG A 32 30.54 -34.72 24.00
C ARG A 32 29.55 -35.06 22.88
N ILE A 33 28.62 -35.96 23.16
CA ILE A 33 27.54 -36.34 22.24
C ILE A 33 26.18 -36.34 22.94
N THR A 34 25.13 -36.00 22.21
CA THR A 34 23.74 -36.17 22.66
C THR A 34 23.20 -37.55 22.27
N ASN A 35 22.02 -37.89 22.76
CA ASN A 35 21.36 -39.15 22.39
C ASN A 35 21.11 -39.23 20.89
N ARG A 36 21.22 -40.45 20.34
CA ARG A 36 20.91 -40.71 18.92
C ARG A 36 19.41 -40.51 18.68
N LEU A 37 19.06 -39.66 17.71
CA LEU A 37 17.67 -39.46 17.31
C LEU A 37 17.18 -40.67 16.51
N GLY A 38 16.01 -41.21 16.88
CA GLY A 38 15.32 -42.25 16.14
C GLY A 38 14.36 -41.70 15.08
N GLY A 39 13.75 -42.59 14.28
CA GLY A 39 12.71 -42.21 13.33
C GLY A 39 11.34 -41.99 14.01
N VAL A 40 10.50 -41.16 13.40
CA VAL A 40 9.14 -40.85 13.91
C VAL A 40 8.08 -41.89 13.53
N GLY A 41 8.43 -42.93 12.77
CA GLY A 41 7.50 -43.93 12.26
C GLY A 41 6.79 -44.77 13.34
N GLN A 42 7.40 -44.91 14.52
CA GLN A 42 6.80 -45.62 15.66
C GLN A 42 5.52 -44.95 16.17
N PHE A 43 5.30 -43.67 15.85
CA PHE A 43 4.14 -42.89 16.30
C PHE A 43 2.99 -42.87 15.29
N MET A 44 3.07 -43.60 14.17
CA MET A 44 2.03 -43.59 13.13
C MET A 44 0.67 -44.03 13.64
N ASP A 45 0.61 -45.05 14.50
CA ASP A 45 -0.66 -45.50 15.09
C ASP A 45 -1.22 -44.48 16.08
N ALA A 46 -0.35 -43.83 16.86
CA ALA A 46 -0.76 -42.73 17.75
C ALA A 46 -1.30 -41.52 16.97
N PHE A 47 -0.78 -41.21 15.77
CA PHE A 47 -1.34 -40.16 14.91
C PHE A 47 -2.74 -40.50 14.38
N ARG A 48 -3.00 -41.78 14.07
CA ARG A 48 -4.34 -42.24 13.65
C ARG A 48 -5.33 -42.09 14.79
N GLU A 49 -4.97 -42.56 15.97
CA GLU A 49 -5.81 -42.41 17.17
C GLU A 49 -6.07 -40.94 17.51
N TYR A 50 -5.08 -40.07 17.38
CA TYR A 50 -5.26 -38.63 17.60
C TYR A 50 -6.28 -38.05 16.62
N LYS A 51 -6.18 -38.38 15.33
CA LYS A 51 -7.11 -37.93 14.31
C LYS A 51 -8.54 -38.39 14.56
N ASP A 52 -8.73 -39.62 15.03
CA ASP A 52 -10.06 -40.17 15.31
C ASP A 52 -10.67 -39.58 16.59
N LYS A 53 -9.83 -39.17 17.56
CA LYS A 53 -10.24 -38.53 18.82
C LYS A 53 -10.31 -37.00 18.73
N ASP A 54 -9.79 -36.40 17.66
CA ASP A 54 -9.83 -34.96 17.42
C ASP A 54 -11.27 -34.56 17.07
N LEU A 55 -12.09 -34.43 18.10
CA LEU A 55 -13.31 -33.65 18.06
C LEU A 55 -12.85 -32.21 17.81
N PHE A 56 -12.71 -31.84 16.54
CA PHE A 56 -12.38 -30.49 16.12
C PHE A 56 -13.28 -29.50 16.87
N VAL A 57 -12.77 -28.96 17.97
CA VAL A 57 -13.43 -27.92 18.72
C VAL A 57 -13.23 -26.70 17.85
N ASP A 58 -14.31 -26.18 17.28
CA ASP A 58 -14.32 -24.98 16.46
C ASP A 58 -13.73 -23.84 17.31
N SER A 59 -12.40 -23.69 17.26
CA SER A 59 -11.63 -22.76 18.08
C SER A 59 -11.73 -21.38 17.47
N GLY A 60 -12.96 -20.90 17.31
CA GLY A 60 -13.31 -19.69 16.58
C GLY A 60 -12.77 -19.66 15.15
N GLU A 61 -12.94 -18.50 14.53
CA GLU A 61 -12.32 -18.25 13.22
C GLU A 61 -10.82 -18.03 13.38
N CYS A 62 -10.02 -18.82 12.67
CA CYS A 62 -8.60 -18.55 12.50
C CYS A 62 -8.42 -17.18 11.80
N TRP A 63 -7.28 -16.52 12.04
CA TRP A 63 -6.92 -15.27 11.34
C TRP A 63 -7.02 -15.39 9.82
N LEU A 64 -6.67 -16.55 9.25
CA LEU A 64 -6.74 -16.79 7.81
C LEU A 64 -8.20 -16.83 7.32
N GLN A 65 -9.09 -17.51 8.06
CA GLN A 65 -10.53 -17.54 7.77
C GLN A 65 -11.15 -16.15 7.88
N LYS A 66 -10.77 -15.37 8.92
CA LYS A 66 -11.21 -13.98 9.09
C LYS A 66 -10.78 -13.09 7.91
N LYS A 67 -9.54 -13.26 7.42
CA LYS A 67 -9.00 -12.53 6.28
C LYS A 67 -9.75 -12.87 4.99
N ASP A 68 -10.04 -14.15 4.77
CA ASP A 68 -10.79 -14.60 3.60
C ASP A 68 -12.23 -14.08 3.62
N ARG A 69 -12.91 -14.10 4.79
CA ARG A 69 -14.23 -13.47 4.95
C ARG A 69 -14.19 -11.99 4.56
N GLN A 70 -13.27 -11.23 5.13
CA GLN A 70 -13.15 -9.79 4.84
C GLN A 70 -12.88 -9.52 3.35
N LYS A 71 -12.09 -10.37 2.69
CA LYS A 71 -11.82 -10.27 1.25
C LYS A 71 -13.08 -10.54 0.43
N LEU A 72 -13.87 -11.56 0.80
CA LEU A 72 -15.13 -11.88 0.15
C LEU A 72 -16.18 -10.77 0.33
N GLU A 73 -16.32 -10.23 1.54
CA GLU A 73 -17.22 -9.12 1.84
C GLU A 73 -16.84 -7.85 1.05
N GLN A 74 -15.55 -7.50 1.01
CA GLN A 74 -15.06 -6.37 0.22
C GLN A 74 -15.32 -6.58 -1.28
N LYS A 75 -15.09 -7.78 -1.79
CA LYS A 75 -15.36 -8.12 -3.20
C LYS A 75 -16.85 -8.03 -3.51
N ALA A 76 -17.71 -8.52 -2.62
CA ALA A 76 -19.16 -8.44 -2.77
C ALA A 76 -19.63 -6.97 -2.78
N LYS A 77 -19.12 -6.14 -1.85
CA LYS A 77 -19.42 -4.71 -1.79
C LYS A 77 -18.97 -3.97 -3.05
N GLN A 78 -17.77 -4.27 -3.56
CA GLN A 78 -17.27 -3.66 -4.79
C GLN A 78 -18.09 -4.08 -6.01
N LYS A 79 -18.48 -5.37 -6.08
CA LYS A 79 -19.35 -5.88 -7.14
C LYS A 79 -20.70 -5.18 -7.12
N HIS A 80 -21.32 -5.07 -5.96
CA HIS A 80 -22.57 -4.36 -5.76
C HIS A 80 -22.47 -2.89 -6.19
N LEU A 81 -21.41 -2.17 -5.76
CA LEU A 81 -21.18 -0.78 -6.16
C LEU A 81 -21.01 -0.63 -7.69
N LEU A 82 -20.34 -1.57 -8.34
CA LEU A 82 -20.17 -1.57 -9.78
C LEU A 82 -21.50 -1.83 -10.52
N GLU A 83 -22.25 -2.83 -10.08
CA GLU A 83 -23.51 -3.24 -10.74
C GLU A 83 -24.63 -2.22 -10.52
N GLU A 84 -24.81 -1.73 -9.30
CA GLU A 84 -25.84 -0.75 -8.98
C GLU A 84 -25.44 0.67 -9.39
N GLY A 85 -24.18 1.06 -9.14
CA GLY A 85 -23.70 2.39 -9.48
C GLY A 85 -23.78 2.69 -10.99
N ILE A 86 -23.55 1.69 -11.84
CA ILE A 86 -23.73 1.85 -13.30
C ILE A 86 -25.20 2.06 -13.66
N LYS A 87 -26.14 1.38 -12.98
CA LYS A 87 -27.59 1.54 -13.26
C LYS A 87 -28.11 2.92 -12.86
N GLU A 88 -27.58 3.47 -11.77
CA GLU A 88 -27.94 4.81 -11.28
C GLU A 88 -27.27 5.93 -12.08
N TYR A 89 -26.12 5.67 -12.71
CA TYR A 89 -25.35 6.67 -13.46
C TYR A 89 -26.02 7.06 -14.78
N LYS A 90 -26.79 8.16 -14.77
CA LYS A 90 -27.45 8.76 -15.93
C LYS A 90 -26.92 10.18 -16.20
N PRO A 91 -25.84 10.35 -16.97
CA PRO A 91 -25.20 11.65 -17.16
C PRO A 91 -26.08 12.67 -17.88
N ALA A 92 -27.03 12.23 -18.71
CA ALA A 92 -27.95 13.11 -19.43
C ALA A 92 -28.97 13.83 -18.53
N ASN A 93 -29.28 13.26 -17.37
CA ASN A 93 -30.26 13.81 -16.42
C ASN A 93 -29.59 14.62 -15.29
N ASP A 94 -28.26 14.73 -15.28
CA ASP A 94 -27.56 15.45 -14.22
C ASP A 94 -27.65 16.97 -14.46
N PRO A 95 -28.28 17.77 -13.56
CA PRO A 95 -28.46 19.22 -13.74
C PRO A 95 -27.13 19.99 -13.83
N ASN A 96 -26.06 19.34 -13.39
CA ASN A 96 -24.72 19.84 -13.39
C ASN A 96 -24.03 19.80 -14.76
N VAL A 97 -24.45 18.87 -15.63
CA VAL A 97 -23.95 18.74 -17.01
C VAL A 97 -24.78 19.68 -17.88
N ARG A 98 -24.13 20.66 -18.49
CA ARG A 98 -24.78 21.66 -19.35
C ARG A 98 -23.88 21.98 -20.53
N GLY A 99 -24.50 22.20 -21.68
CA GLY A 99 -23.81 22.49 -22.93
C GLY A 99 -23.73 21.27 -23.83
N ASP A 100 -23.10 21.44 -24.98
CA ASP A 100 -22.89 20.38 -25.95
C ASP A 100 -21.63 19.56 -25.59
N ALA A 101 -21.76 18.23 -25.56
CA ALA A 101 -20.67 17.32 -25.29
C ALA A 101 -19.54 17.46 -26.32
N PHE A 102 -19.86 17.79 -27.58
CA PHE A 102 -18.86 17.98 -28.64
C PHE A 102 -18.07 19.29 -28.49
N LYS A 103 -18.50 20.20 -27.63
CA LYS A 103 -17.80 21.46 -27.33
C LYS A 103 -17.15 21.47 -25.95
N THR A 104 -17.29 20.38 -25.20
CA THR A 104 -16.84 20.29 -23.81
C THR A 104 -15.51 19.55 -23.73
N LEU A 105 -14.48 20.22 -23.24
CA LEU A 105 -13.18 19.65 -22.92
C LEU A 105 -13.15 19.15 -21.47
N PHE A 106 -12.71 17.90 -21.28
CA PHE A 106 -12.42 17.34 -19.96
C PHE A 106 -10.94 17.53 -19.62
N VAL A 107 -10.68 18.24 -18.52
CA VAL A 107 -9.33 18.52 -18.02
C VAL A 107 -9.15 17.76 -16.71
N ALA A 108 -8.21 16.80 -16.68
CA ALA A 108 -7.87 16.01 -15.50
C ALA A 108 -6.49 16.40 -14.94
N ARG A 109 -6.20 15.94 -13.72
CA ARG A 109 -4.94 16.19 -13.00
C ARG A 109 -4.64 17.68 -12.79
N LEU A 110 -5.70 18.47 -12.58
CA LEU A 110 -5.59 19.87 -12.22
C LEU A 110 -5.01 20.02 -10.82
N ASN A 111 -4.10 20.98 -10.62
CA ASN A 111 -3.57 21.31 -9.30
C ASN A 111 -4.71 21.73 -8.36
N TYR A 112 -4.71 21.26 -7.10
CA TYR A 112 -5.79 21.50 -6.12
C TYR A 112 -6.01 22.96 -5.71
N GLU A 113 -5.08 23.84 -6.07
CA GLU A 113 -5.14 25.28 -5.83
C GLU A 113 -5.58 26.08 -7.06
N ALA A 114 -5.73 25.43 -8.21
CA ALA A 114 -6.11 26.10 -9.45
C ALA A 114 -7.50 26.71 -9.34
N THR A 115 -7.62 27.93 -9.85
CA THR A 115 -8.87 28.68 -9.89
C THR A 115 -9.44 28.73 -11.31
N GLU A 116 -10.70 29.15 -11.41
CA GLU A 116 -11.36 29.32 -12.71
C GLU A 116 -10.63 30.35 -13.59
N LYS A 117 -9.98 31.35 -12.98
CA LYS A 117 -9.18 32.37 -13.70
C LYS A 117 -7.94 31.79 -14.36
N ASP A 118 -7.29 30.84 -13.69
CA ASP A 118 -6.08 30.18 -14.24
C ASP A 118 -6.46 29.32 -15.45
N LEU A 119 -7.59 28.62 -15.36
CA LEU A 119 -8.17 27.87 -16.48
C LEU A 119 -8.57 28.80 -17.62
N GLU A 120 -9.20 29.94 -17.33
CA GLU A 120 -9.59 30.93 -18.34
C GLU A 120 -8.36 31.51 -19.08
N SER A 121 -7.27 31.79 -18.37
CA SER A 121 -6.05 32.34 -18.97
C SER A 121 -5.31 31.35 -19.87
N GLU A 122 -5.22 30.08 -19.46
CA GLU A 122 -4.52 29.05 -20.24
C GLU A 122 -5.36 28.51 -21.40
N PHE A 123 -6.65 28.25 -21.17
CA PHE A 123 -7.54 27.68 -22.18
C PHE A 123 -8.15 28.74 -23.11
N GLY A 124 -8.23 30.00 -22.68
CA GLY A 124 -8.72 31.10 -23.53
C GLY A 124 -7.84 31.37 -24.76
N ARG A 125 -6.60 30.89 -24.77
CA ARG A 125 -5.69 30.98 -25.93
C ARG A 125 -6.16 30.17 -27.14
N PHE A 126 -6.97 29.12 -26.91
CA PHE A 126 -7.45 28.24 -27.98
C PHE A 126 -8.79 28.69 -28.57
N GLY A 127 -9.55 29.50 -27.84
CA GLY A 127 -10.80 30.10 -28.31
C GLY A 127 -11.67 30.65 -27.18
N PRO A 128 -12.78 31.33 -27.52
CA PRO A 128 -13.72 31.84 -26.54
C PRO A 128 -14.40 30.71 -25.75
N ILE A 129 -14.36 30.85 -24.42
CA ILE A 129 -14.92 29.89 -23.47
C ILE A 129 -16.34 30.34 -23.10
N GLU A 130 -17.32 29.44 -23.23
CA GLU A 130 -18.71 29.65 -22.81
C GLU A 130 -18.87 29.45 -21.30
N ARG A 131 -18.29 28.37 -20.76
CA ARG A 131 -18.44 28.03 -19.33
C ARG A 131 -17.29 27.17 -18.82
N ILE A 132 -16.78 27.51 -17.64
CA ILE A 132 -15.84 26.67 -16.89
C ILE A 132 -16.56 26.08 -15.68
N ARG A 133 -16.33 24.79 -15.42
CA ARG A 133 -16.83 24.11 -14.22
C ARG A 133 -15.78 23.22 -13.61
N ILE A 134 -15.25 23.65 -12.47
CA ILE A 134 -14.38 22.82 -11.62
C ILE A 134 -15.25 21.94 -10.74
N VAL A 135 -15.05 20.61 -10.78
CA VAL A 135 -15.87 19.71 -9.97
C VAL A 135 -15.35 19.64 -8.54
N LYS A 136 -16.27 19.77 -7.59
CA LYS A 136 -16.00 19.71 -6.15
C LYS A 136 -16.78 18.55 -5.58
N ASN A 137 -16.17 17.79 -4.68
CA ASN A 137 -16.86 16.71 -3.98
C ASN A 137 -17.78 17.32 -2.93
N PRO A 138 -19.13 17.20 -3.04
CA PRO A 138 -20.05 17.81 -2.07
C PRO A 138 -19.91 17.21 -0.67
N ASN A 139 -19.39 15.98 -0.57
CA ASN A 139 -19.21 15.25 0.69
C ASN A 139 -17.80 15.42 1.31
N GLU A 140 -16.90 16.19 0.69
CA GLU A 140 -15.55 16.37 1.24
C GLU A 140 -15.53 17.37 2.41
N LYS A 141 -15.52 16.85 3.63
CA LYS A 141 -15.39 17.62 4.88
C LYS A 141 -13.95 18.13 5.16
N LYS A 142 -12.99 17.94 4.25
CA LYS A 142 -11.58 18.25 4.48
C LYS A 142 -11.18 19.57 3.80
N PRO A 143 -10.62 20.55 4.53
CA PRO A 143 -10.26 21.86 3.98
C PRO A 143 -9.06 21.83 3.01
N LYS A 144 -8.35 20.69 2.90
CA LYS A 144 -7.11 20.55 2.11
C LYS A 144 -7.35 20.36 0.61
N LYS A 145 -8.54 19.93 0.19
CA LYS A 145 -8.87 19.72 -1.23
C LYS A 145 -10.08 20.56 -1.57
N LYS A 146 -9.88 21.67 -2.29
CA LYS A 146 -10.97 22.58 -2.67
C LYS A 146 -11.82 22.00 -3.82
N HIS A 147 -11.25 21.07 -4.58
CA HIS A 147 -11.89 20.43 -5.73
C HIS A 147 -11.29 19.04 -5.99
N THR A 148 -11.94 18.24 -6.85
CA THR A 148 -11.57 16.85 -7.16
C THR A 148 -10.37 16.70 -8.08
N GLY A 149 -9.90 17.81 -8.66
CA GLY A 149 -8.74 17.83 -9.55
C GLY A 149 -9.10 17.59 -11.02
N TYR A 150 -10.37 17.78 -11.37
CA TYR A 150 -10.82 17.81 -12.76
C TYR A 150 -11.86 18.91 -13.00
N ALA A 151 -11.92 19.38 -14.24
CA ALA A 151 -12.80 20.44 -14.69
C ALA A 151 -13.37 20.13 -16.09
N PHE A 152 -14.53 20.73 -16.37
CA PHE A 152 -15.16 20.76 -17.69
C PHE A 152 -15.13 22.18 -18.22
N VAL A 153 -14.62 22.36 -19.44
CA VAL A 153 -14.54 23.65 -20.13
C VAL A 153 -15.39 23.55 -21.39
N VAL A 154 -16.45 24.34 -21.48
CA VAL A 154 -17.34 24.41 -22.64
C VAL A 154 -16.89 25.58 -23.52
N TYR A 155 -16.55 25.31 -24.77
CA TYR A 155 -16.22 26.33 -25.77
C TYR A 155 -17.46 26.74 -26.58
N GLU A 156 -17.44 27.93 -27.17
CA GLU A 156 -18.52 28.35 -28.08
C GLU A 156 -18.53 27.51 -29.38
N ARG A 157 -17.33 27.17 -29.88
CA ARG A 157 -17.11 26.46 -31.14
C ARG A 157 -16.43 25.12 -30.91
N GLU A 158 -16.91 24.08 -31.59
CA GLU A 158 -16.31 22.74 -31.55
C GLU A 158 -14.87 22.72 -32.10
N LYS A 159 -14.56 23.59 -33.07
CA LYS A 159 -13.22 23.69 -33.66
C LYS A 159 -12.17 24.11 -32.62
N ASP A 160 -12.54 24.99 -31.71
CA ASP A 160 -11.65 25.54 -30.70
C ASP A 160 -11.37 24.49 -29.61
N MET A 161 -12.38 23.66 -29.28
CA MET A 161 -12.20 22.50 -28.39
C MET A 161 -11.24 21.46 -28.97
N LYS A 162 -11.41 21.11 -30.25
CA LYS A 162 -10.53 20.14 -30.93
C LYS A 162 -9.10 20.67 -31.11
N GLY A 163 -8.93 21.99 -31.04
CA GLY A 163 -7.67 22.67 -31.32
C GLY A 163 -7.31 22.62 -32.80
N ASN A 164 -6.63 23.65 -33.28
CA ASN A 164 -6.01 23.58 -34.60
C ASN A 164 -4.88 22.53 -34.52
N ASN A 165 -5.02 21.46 -35.29
CA ASN A 165 -4.20 20.26 -35.23
C ASN A 165 -2.77 20.50 -35.77
N ILE A 166 -1.96 21.28 -35.04
CA ILE A 166 -0.57 21.63 -35.42
C ILE A 166 0.45 20.72 -34.68
N TYR A 167 0.02 19.95 -33.69
CA TYR A 167 0.87 18.99 -32.99
C TYR A 167 0.23 17.60 -32.94
N THR A 168 0.11 16.95 -34.10
CA THR A 168 0.10 15.48 -34.13
C THR A 168 1.47 15.02 -33.65
N LEU A 169 1.58 14.69 -32.35
CA LEU A 169 2.77 14.01 -31.85
C LEU A 169 2.92 12.69 -32.62
N PRO A 170 4.13 12.34 -33.10
CA PRO A 170 4.35 11.08 -33.78
C PRO A 170 3.97 9.94 -32.83
N SER A 171 3.11 9.05 -33.31
CA SER A 171 2.73 7.82 -32.65
C SER A 171 3.99 7.01 -32.35
N ILE A 172 4.38 6.96 -31.07
CA ILE A 172 5.39 6.02 -30.60
C ILE A 172 4.66 4.66 -30.47
N ARG A 173 5.02 3.74 -31.36
CA ARG A 173 4.64 2.32 -31.30
C ARG A 173 5.28 1.63 -30.11
#